data_AF-A0AAV0BRG9-F1
#
_entry.id   AF-A0AAV0BRG9-F1
#
_cell.length_a   1.000
_cell.length_b   1.000
_cell.length_c   1.000
_cell.angle_alpha   90.00
_cell.angle_beta   90.00
_cell.angle_gamma   90.00
#
_symmetry.space_group_name_H-M   'P 1'
#
loop_
_entity.id
_entity.type
_entity.pdbx_description
1 polymer ?
#
loop_
_entity_poly.entity_id
_entity_poly.type
_entity_poly.pdbx_seq_one_letter_code
_entity_poly.pdbx_strand_id
1 'polypeptide(L)'
;MIFSPFSKTSSVEDSIEPPNRSKRKECWDSRDRYFDCLKKYHHNQIISSSSSSRIESSSSSSSINRYYFVPGEEDERTCGDQRKSYHLNCAKSWVDHFNKRIVNDQRSIATQLALSNNSKV
;
A
#
# COMPACT_ATOMS: atom_id res chain seq x y z
N MET A 1 -23.64 51.74 5.46
CA MET A 1 -23.41 50.65 4.48
C MET A 1 -22.00 50.78 3.94
N ILE A 2 -21.04 50.01 4.45
CA ILE A 2 -19.75 49.78 3.78
C ILE A 2 -19.41 48.31 4.02
N PHE A 3 -19.81 47.44 3.08
CA PHE A 3 -19.35 46.06 3.02
C PHE A 3 -17.91 46.10 2.51
N SER A 4 -16.94 45.91 3.40
CA SER A 4 -15.55 45.72 3.00
C SER A 4 -15.37 44.27 2.55
N PRO A 5 -14.95 44.00 1.30
CA PRO A 5 -14.77 42.64 0.83
C PRO A 5 -13.50 42.09 1.47
N PHE A 6 -13.64 41.02 2.24
CA PHE A 6 -12.50 40.31 2.82
C PHE A 6 -11.63 39.80 1.68
N SER A 7 -10.40 40.32 1.64
CA SER A 7 -9.41 40.01 0.62
C SER A 7 -9.14 38.52 0.59
N LYS A 8 -9.24 37.99 -0.63
CA LYS A 8 -8.98 36.61 -1.03
C LYS A 8 -7.66 36.12 -0.43
N THR A 9 -7.74 35.34 0.64
CA THR A 9 -6.57 34.69 1.25
C THR A 9 -6.15 33.51 0.39
N SER A 10 -4.86 33.50 0.07
CA SER A 10 -4.17 32.51 -0.72
C SER A 10 -3.97 31.20 0.05
N SER A 11 -3.88 30.11 -0.73
CA SER A 11 -2.97 28.98 -0.52
C SER A 11 -3.15 28.07 0.71
N VAL A 12 -3.51 26.82 0.40
CA VAL A 12 -3.10 25.58 1.09
C VAL A 12 -3.76 25.35 2.46
N GLU A 13 -5.01 24.91 2.43
CA GLU A 13 -5.52 24.02 3.47
C GLU A 13 -5.80 22.66 2.84
N ASP A 14 -5.34 21.59 3.50
CA ASP A 14 -5.83 20.22 3.35
C ASP A 14 -7.36 20.28 3.26
N SER A 15 -7.89 20.11 2.04
CA SER A 15 -9.30 20.31 1.77
C SER A 15 -10.15 19.35 2.58
N ILE A 16 -10.94 19.89 3.51
CA ILE A 16 -12.05 19.20 4.19
C ILE A 16 -13.15 18.79 3.18
N GLU A 17 -13.06 19.26 1.93
CA GLU A 17 -13.89 18.77 0.82
C GLU A 17 -13.35 17.47 0.21
N PRO A 18 -14.19 16.43 0.06
CA PRO A 18 -13.77 15.19 -0.57
C PRO A 18 -13.34 15.45 -2.02
N PRO A 19 -12.23 14.85 -2.48
CA PRO A 19 -11.72 15.06 -3.83
C PRO A 19 -12.80 14.79 -4.87
N ASN A 20 -12.90 15.65 -5.88
CA ASN A 20 -13.85 15.51 -7.00
C ASN A 20 -13.71 14.12 -7.65
N ARG A 21 -14.82 13.56 -8.18
CA ARG A 21 -14.94 12.22 -8.74
C ARG A 21 -13.81 11.84 -9.71
N SER A 22 -13.36 12.77 -10.56
CA SER A 22 -12.25 12.51 -11.50
C SER A 22 -10.93 12.23 -10.76
N LYS A 23 -10.57 13.06 -9.79
CA LYS A 23 -9.35 12.88 -8.98
C LYS A 23 -9.40 11.57 -8.18
N ARG A 24 -10.58 11.16 -7.70
CA ARG A 24 -10.75 9.85 -7.04
C ARG A 24 -10.45 8.69 -7.97
N LYS A 25 -10.91 8.78 -9.22
CA LYS A 25 -10.65 7.78 -10.25
C LYS A 25 -9.15 7.67 -10.52
N GLU A 26 -8.47 8.79 -10.72
CA GLU A 26 -7.01 8.84 -10.94
C GLU A 26 -6.23 8.24 -9.76
N CYS A 27 -6.65 8.55 -8.52
CA CYS A 27 -6.09 7.94 -7.32
C CYS A 27 -6.31 6.42 -7.28
N TRP A 28 -7.52 5.92 -7.55
CA TRP A 28 -7.78 4.48 -7.54
C TRP A 28 -7.02 3.75 -8.65
N ASP A 29 -6.97 4.33 -9.85
CA ASP A 29 -6.23 3.75 -10.99
C ASP A 29 -4.72 3.67 -10.69
N SER A 30 -4.14 4.69 -10.04
CA SER A 30 -2.72 4.68 -9.64
C SER A 30 -2.44 3.75 -8.45
N ARG A 31 -3.34 3.72 -7.46
CA ARG A 31 -3.31 2.79 -6.33
C ARG A 31 -3.27 1.34 -6.81
N ASP A 32 -4.19 0.97 -7.70
CA ASP A 32 -4.33 -0.40 -8.16
C ASP A 32 -3.09 -0.85 -8.92
N ARG A 33 -2.52 0.00 -9.78
CA ARG A 33 -1.25 -0.27 -10.47
C ARG A 33 -0.09 -0.52 -9.49
N TYR A 34 0.00 0.26 -8.41
CA TYR A 34 1.04 0.10 -7.40
C TYR A 34 0.87 -1.20 -6.61
N PHE A 35 -0.31 -1.48 -6.07
CA PHE A 35 -0.55 -2.71 -5.31
C PHE A 35 -0.49 -3.98 -6.18
N ASP A 36 -0.89 -3.91 -7.45
CA ASP A 36 -0.71 -5.01 -8.39
C ASP A 36 0.77 -5.31 -8.66
N CYS A 37 1.60 -4.27 -8.76
CA CYS A 37 3.04 -4.44 -8.90
C CYS A 37 3.64 -5.12 -7.66
N LEU A 38 3.31 -4.65 -6.46
CA LEU A 38 3.76 -5.27 -5.20
C LEU A 38 3.31 -6.72 -5.10
N LYS A 39 2.03 -7.00 -5.38
CA LYS A 39 1.49 -8.36 -5.36
C LYS A 39 2.24 -9.29 -6.30
N LYS A 40 2.54 -8.84 -7.53
CA LYS A 40 3.33 -9.62 -8.50
C LYS A 40 4.76 -9.84 -8.03
N TYR A 41 5.40 -8.81 -7.48
CA TYR A 41 6.76 -8.92 -6.94
C TYR A 41 6.85 -9.97 -5.82
N HIS A 42 5.95 -9.89 -4.84
CA HIS A 42 5.90 -10.85 -3.73
C HIS A 42 5.49 -12.26 -4.18
N HIS A 43 4.59 -12.39 -5.17
CA HIS A 43 4.22 -13.69 -5.73
C HIS A 43 5.37 -14.35 -6.52
N ASN A 44 6.13 -13.58 -7.30
CA ASN A 44 7.25 -14.13 -8.09
C ASN A 44 8.37 -14.68 -7.20
N GLN A 45 8.59 -14.10 -6.01
CA GLN A 45 9.52 -14.67 -5.03
C GLN A 45 9.10 -16.07 -4.56
N ILE A 46 7.80 -16.39 -4.53
CA ILE A 46 7.28 -17.73 -4.19
C ILE A 46 7.76 -18.76 -5.23
N ILE A 47 7.57 -18.46 -6.52
CA ILE A 47 7.87 -19.39 -7.63
C ILE A 47 9.38 -19.65 -7.73
N SER A 48 10.23 -18.63 -7.48
CA SER A 48 11.69 -18.81 -7.46
C SER A 48 12.17 -19.76 -6.36
N SER A 49 11.46 -19.82 -5.22
CA SER A 49 11.80 -20.68 -4.09
C SER A 49 11.28 -22.12 -4.23
N SER A 50 10.37 -22.40 -5.17
CA SER A 50 9.91 -23.76 -5.48
C SER A 50 10.81 -24.53 -6.44
N SER A 51 11.90 -23.91 -6.94
CA SER A 51 12.83 -24.55 -7.90
C SER A 51 14.29 -24.55 -7.46
N SER A 52 14.63 -24.10 -6.24
CA SER A 52 16.00 -24.15 -5.73
C SER A 52 16.06 -24.50 -4.26
N SER A 53 16.25 -25.79 -4.00
CA SER A 53 16.82 -26.29 -2.76
C SER A 53 18.29 -25.88 -2.66
N ARG A 54 18.56 -24.81 -1.92
CA ARG A 54 19.76 -24.61 -1.08
C ARG A 54 19.64 -23.28 -0.33
N ILE A 55 19.74 -23.36 0.99
CA ILE A 55 19.75 -22.23 1.92
C ILE A 55 21.15 -21.65 1.95
N GLU A 56 21.27 -20.32 1.91
CA GLU A 56 22.37 -19.64 2.58
C GLU A 56 21.88 -18.39 3.30
N SER A 57 22.21 -18.36 4.59
CA SER A 57 21.75 -17.41 5.58
C SER A 57 22.59 -16.15 5.54
N SER A 58 21.99 -15.02 5.18
CA SER A 58 22.47 -13.72 5.63
C SER A 58 21.28 -12.89 6.12
N SER A 59 21.14 -12.84 7.45
CA SER A 59 20.55 -11.75 8.24
C SER A 59 19.33 -11.05 7.59
N SER A 60 18.09 -11.39 7.91
CA SER A 60 17.52 -11.40 9.25
C SER A 60 16.14 -12.06 9.24
N SER A 61 15.93 -13.01 10.14
CA SER A 61 14.65 -13.50 10.69
C SER A 61 13.37 -13.16 9.91
N SER A 62 12.97 -13.93 8.88
CA SER A 62 11.59 -13.89 8.31
C SER A 62 11.30 -15.00 7.28
N SER A 63 11.42 -16.28 7.65
CA SER A 63 11.05 -17.38 6.73
C SER A 63 9.55 -17.70 6.68
N ILE A 64 8.68 -16.96 7.38
CA ILE A 64 7.22 -17.19 7.38
C ILE A 64 6.45 -15.88 7.14
N ASN A 65 6.81 -15.08 6.12
CA ASN A 65 5.85 -14.07 5.67
C ASN A 65 6.01 -13.62 4.20
N ARG A 66 6.00 -14.56 3.26
CA ARG A 66 5.93 -14.24 1.82
C ARG A 66 4.55 -13.70 1.37
N TYR A 67 3.59 -13.57 2.29
CA TYR A 67 2.29 -12.95 2.03
C TYR A 67 2.12 -11.60 2.75
N TYR A 68 3.12 -11.20 3.56
CA TYR A 68 3.08 -9.93 4.27
C TYR A 68 4.01 -8.93 3.60
N PHE A 69 3.45 -7.79 3.26
CA PHE A 69 4.18 -6.66 2.72
C PHE A 69 3.62 -5.37 3.29
N VAL A 70 4.50 -4.44 3.61
CA VAL A 70 4.16 -3.11 4.09
C VAL A 70 4.38 -2.13 2.94
N PRO A 71 3.32 -1.55 2.37
CA PRO A 71 3.48 -0.57 1.30
C PRO A 71 4.29 0.64 1.78
N GLY A 72 5.35 0.98 1.06
CA GLY A 72 6.23 2.12 1.33
C GLY A 72 7.59 1.73 1.91
N GLU A 73 7.78 0.48 2.34
CA GLU A 73 9.08 -0.02 2.82
C GLU A 73 9.92 -0.68 1.71
N GLU A 74 9.40 -0.77 0.48
CA GLU A 74 10.13 -1.32 -0.65
C GLU A 74 11.25 -0.40 -1.18
N ASP A 75 12.30 -1.04 -1.72
CA ASP A 75 13.39 -0.38 -2.43
C ASP A 75 12.89 0.43 -3.63
N GLU A 76 13.61 1.48 -3.98
CA GLU A 76 13.28 2.35 -5.12
C GLU A 76 13.19 1.60 -6.47
N ARG A 77 13.88 0.46 -6.58
CA ARG A 77 13.86 -0.42 -7.76
C ARG A 77 12.58 -1.25 -7.87
N THR A 78 11.87 -1.45 -6.76
CA THR A 78 10.68 -2.28 -6.67
C THR A 78 9.46 -1.37 -6.72
N CYS A 79 8.78 -1.34 -7.86
CA CYS A 79 7.53 -0.60 -8.04
C CYS A 79 7.63 0.92 -7.71
N GLY A 80 8.83 1.51 -7.77
CA GLY A 80 9.08 2.91 -7.40
C GLY A 80 8.33 3.93 -8.25
N ASP A 81 8.20 3.69 -9.55
CA ASP A 81 7.46 4.58 -10.45
C ASP A 81 5.95 4.58 -10.17
N GLN A 82 5.39 3.39 -9.90
CA GLN A 82 3.99 3.23 -9.51
C GLN A 82 3.75 3.85 -8.14
N ARG A 83 4.70 3.71 -7.20
CA ARG A 83 4.65 4.35 -5.88
C ARG A 83 4.60 5.86 -6.00
N LYS A 84 5.50 6.47 -6.77
CA LYS A 84 5.49 7.92 -7.02
C LYS A 84 4.16 8.35 -7.60
N SER A 85 3.68 7.66 -8.62
CA SER A 85 2.38 7.95 -9.24
C SER A 85 1.21 7.83 -8.26
N TYR A 86 1.25 6.86 -7.36
CA TYR A 86 0.26 6.66 -6.31
C TYR A 86 0.25 7.80 -5.29
N HIS A 87 1.42 8.20 -4.77
CA HIS A 87 1.53 9.33 -3.84
C HIS A 87 1.22 10.70 -4.49
N LEU A 88 1.48 10.86 -5.79
CA LEU A 88 1.17 12.09 -6.53
C LEU A 88 -0.33 12.27 -6.80
N ASN A 89 -1.03 11.18 -7.15
CA ASN A 89 -2.44 11.25 -7.55
C ASN A 89 -3.42 11.07 -6.38
N CYS A 90 -2.96 10.57 -5.24
CA CYS A 90 -3.78 10.36 -4.05
C CYS A 90 -3.50 11.38 -2.95
N ALA A 91 -4.55 11.75 -2.20
CA ALA A 91 -4.38 12.50 -0.97
C ALA A 91 -3.64 11.66 0.09
N LYS A 92 -2.78 12.28 0.90
CA LYS A 92 -1.97 11.58 1.91
C LYS A 92 -2.83 10.76 2.89
N SER A 93 -3.95 11.32 3.36
CA SER A 93 -4.90 10.63 4.24
C SER A 93 -5.50 9.37 3.62
N TRP A 94 -5.71 9.38 2.31
CA TRP A 94 -6.19 8.20 1.58
C TRP A 94 -5.10 7.15 1.44
N VAL A 95 -3.88 7.56 1.15
CA VAL A 95 -2.72 6.67 1.09
C VAL A 95 -2.53 5.96 2.43
N ASP A 96 -2.51 6.72 3.53
CA ASP A 96 -2.37 6.19 4.88
C ASP A 96 -3.49 5.19 5.20
N HIS A 97 -4.73 5.52 4.84
CA HIS A 97 -5.87 4.62 5.03
C HIS A 97 -5.73 3.31 4.23
N PHE A 98 -5.40 3.40 2.94
CA PHE A 98 -5.26 2.22 2.08
C PHE A 98 -4.10 1.33 2.51
N ASN A 99 -2.93 1.91 2.83
CA ASN A 99 -1.77 1.15 3.30
C ASN A 99 -2.09 0.41 4.61
N LYS A 100 -2.74 1.10 5.56
CA LYS A 100 -3.20 0.47 6.81
C LYS A 100 -4.19 -0.66 6.55
N ARG A 101 -5.13 -0.47 5.62
CA ARG A 101 -6.13 -1.50 5.27
C ARG A 101 -5.46 -2.77 4.75
N ILE A 102 -4.49 -2.65 3.84
CA ILE A 102 -3.75 -3.79 3.29
C ILE A 102 -3.04 -4.59 4.39
N VAL A 103 -2.33 -3.92 5.30
CA VAL A 103 -1.63 -4.58 6.41
C VAL A 103 -2.62 -5.25 7.37
N ASN A 104 -3.75 -4.60 7.67
CA ASN A 104 -4.79 -5.18 8.51
C ASN A 104 -5.42 -6.42 7.89
N ASP A 105 -5.73 -6.39 6.59
CA ASP A 105 -6.29 -7.52 5.86
C ASP A 105 -5.32 -8.71 5.90
N GLN A 106 -4.02 -8.48 5.65
CA GLN A 106 -2.97 -9.50 5.76
C GLN A 106 -2.89 -10.11 7.18
N ARG A 107 -2.93 -9.27 8.22
CA ARG A 107 -2.95 -9.72 9.62
C ARG A 107 -4.17 -10.57 9.93
N SER A 108 -5.35 -10.14 9.47
CA SER A 108 -6.60 -10.89 9.67
C SER A 108 -6.56 -12.27 9.03
N ILE A 109 -6.00 -12.38 7.82
CA ILE A 109 -5.81 -13.64 7.10
C ILE A 109 -4.85 -14.54 7.86
N ALA A 110 -3.72 -14.00 8.33
CA ALA A 110 -2.75 -14.77 9.11
C ALA A 110 -3.37 -15.33 10.41
N THR A 111 -4.17 -14.52 11.13
CA THR A 111 -4.91 -14.98 12.31
C THR A 111 -5.90 -16.09 11.96
N GLN A 112 -6.69 -15.93 10.88
CA GLN A 112 -7.65 -16.95 10.45
C GLN A 112 -6.97 -18.27 10.07
N LEU A 113 -5.84 -18.20 9.36
CA LEU A 113 -5.05 -19.37 8.99
C LEU A 113 -4.51 -20.10 10.22
N ALA A 114 -3.97 -19.35 11.20
CA ALA A 114 -3.47 -19.93 12.44
C ALA A 114 -4.57 -20.66 13.24
N LEU A 115 -5.77 -20.08 13.32
CA LEU A 115 -6.93 -20.73 13.93
C LEU A 115 -7.33 -22.00 13.16
N SER A 116 -7.36 -21.96 11.83
CA SER A 116 -7.73 -23.12 11.00
C SER A 116 -6.76 -24.29 11.10
N ASN A 117 -5.47 -24.03 11.31
CA ASN A 117 -4.45 -25.06 11.46
C ASN A 117 -4.55 -25.79 12.81
N ASN A 118 -4.96 -25.09 13.87
CA ASN A 118 -5.20 -25.70 15.18
C ASN A 118 -6.42 -26.63 15.21
N SER A 119 -7.36 -26.50 14.28
CA SER A 119 -8.52 -27.40 14.15
C SER A 119 -8.22 -28.70 13.38
N LYS A 120 -7.00 -28.88 12.87
CA LYS A 120 -6.54 -30.10 12.18
C LYS A 120 -5.67 -31.01 13.06
N VAL A 121 -5.57 -30.72 14.36
CA VAL A 121 -4.95 -31.56 15.40
C VAL A 121 -6.07 -32.23 16.19
#